data_AF-A0A9X3J2F1-F1
#
_entry.id   AF-A0A9X3J2F1-F1
#
_cell.length_a   1.000
_cell.length_b   1.000
_cell.length_c   1.000
_cell.angle_alpha   90.00
_cell.angle_beta   90.00
_cell.angle_gamma   90.00
#
_symmetry.space_group_name_H-M   'P 1'
#
loop_
_entity.id
_entity.type
_entity.pdbx_description
1 polymer ?
#
loop_
_entity_poly.entity_id
_entity_poly.type
_entity_poly.pdbx_seq_one_letter_code
_entity_poly.pdbx_strand_id
1 'polypeptide(L)'
;MDPPPGEADPDIWSEAKLDAMDYALLCAYTHPEAPGPELDLITDWYVWVFYFDDHFLETYKRPQDQAGAKKYLDRLPLFMPVDLDATPPEPTNPSNVASPTSGTARSLPNPSPGAGASSSTKNLLDESTWELSNISGQRVANPIEYIEMRRKVGGAPWSADLVEHAVFVEVPDHRASPHARAQGRLLRRRPPA
;
A
#
# COMPACT_ATOMS: atom_id res chain seq x y z
N MET A 1 6.14 -31.63 -4.96
CA MET A 1 7.54 -31.41 -4.63
C MET A 1 7.54 -30.32 -3.59
N ASP A 2 8.05 -30.61 -2.39
CA ASP A 2 8.17 -29.58 -1.37
C ASP A 2 9.29 -28.60 -1.77
N PRO A 3 9.11 -27.29 -1.53
CA PRO A 3 10.15 -26.30 -1.81
C PRO A 3 11.39 -26.56 -0.93
N PRO A 4 12.59 -26.17 -1.40
CA PRO A 4 13.83 -26.46 -0.69
C PRO A 4 13.87 -25.80 0.70
N PRO A 5 14.57 -26.40 1.68
CA PRO A 5 14.60 -25.89 3.05
C PRO A 5 15.30 -24.53 3.10
N GLY A 6 14.56 -23.50 3.48
CA GLY A 6 14.99 -22.10 3.48
C GLY A 6 14.19 -21.17 2.55
N GLU A 7 13.24 -21.73 1.79
CA GLU A 7 12.46 -21.00 0.77
C GLU A 7 10.94 -21.00 1.02
N ALA A 8 10.51 -21.51 2.18
CA ALA A 8 9.12 -21.34 2.62
C ALA A 8 8.96 -19.94 3.21
N ASP A 9 8.13 -19.13 2.56
CA ASP A 9 7.75 -17.83 3.09
C ASP A 9 7.18 -18.01 4.50
N PRO A 10 7.60 -17.19 5.49
CA PRO A 10 7.11 -17.35 6.85
C PRO A 10 5.57 -17.29 6.88
N ASP A 11 4.95 -18.09 7.75
CA ASP A 11 3.51 -18.03 7.98
C ASP A 11 3.18 -16.70 8.69
N ILE A 12 2.95 -15.66 7.89
CA ILE A 12 2.75 -14.29 8.37
C ILE A 12 1.41 -14.19 9.11
N TRP A 13 0.33 -14.64 8.47
CA TRP A 13 -1.04 -14.55 8.97
C TRP A 13 -1.75 -15.90 8.90
N SER A 14 -2.44 -16.24 9.99
CA SER A 14 -3.50 -17.23 9.98
C SER A 14 -4.85 -16.58 9.66
N GLU A 15 -5.83 -17.38 9.24
CA GLU A 15 -7.22 -16.93 9.03
C GLU A 15 -7.80 -16.26 10.28
N ALA A 16 -7.60 -16.85 11.46
CA ALA A 16 -8.03 -16.25 12.72
C ALA A 16 -7.36 -14.90 13.02
N LYS A 17 -6.10 -14.69 12.60
CA LYS A 17 -5.44 -13.37 12.73
C LYS A 17 -6.08 -12.37 11.77
N LEU A 18 -6.32 -12.77 10.53
CA LEU A 18 -6.99 -11.93 9.51
C LEU A 18 -8.39 -11.50 9.98
N ASP A 19 -9.20 -12.43 10.46
CA ASP A 19 -10.55 -12.15 10.98
C ASP A 19 -10.52 -11.17 12.16
N ALA A 20 -9.54 -11.31 13.06
CA ALA A 20 -9.41 -10.43 14.22
C ALA A 20 -8.95 -9.01 13.87
N MET A 21 -8.29 -8.80 12.73
CA MET A 21 -7.88 -7.47 12.26
C MET A 21 -9.04 -6.68 11.64
N ASP A 22 -10.07 -7.37 11.15
CA ASP A 22 -11.33 -6.82 10.66
C ASP A 22 -11.16 -5.66 9.65
N TYR A 23 -10.41 -5.93 8.58
CA TYR A 23 -10.19 -4.95 7.51
C TYR A 23 -11.49 -4.56 6.79
N ALA A 24 -12.49 -5.43 6.77
CA ALA A 24 -13.81 -5.11 6.23
C ALA A 24 -14.49 -4.00 7.05
N LEU A 25 -14.44 -4.06 8.38
CA LEU A 25 -14.96 -2.99 9.24
C LEU A 25 -14.17 -1.69 9.08
N LEU A 26 -12.84 -1.76 8.98
CA LEU A 26 -12.02 -0.58 8.65
C LEU A 26 -12.48 0.08 7.34
N CYS A 27 -12.66 -0.71 6.29
CA CYS A 27 -13.07 -0.20 4.98
C CYS A 27 -14.49 0.37 5.01
N ALA A 28 -15.41 -0.27 5.73
CA ALA A 28 -16.78 0.22 5.91
C ALA A 28 -16.82 1.58 6.62
N TYR A 29 -15.93 1.82 7.60
CA TYR A 29 -15.83 3.13 8.26
C TYR A 29 -15.19 4.21 7.39
N THR A 30 -14.26 3.83 6.51
CA THR A 30 -13.50 4.78 5.68
C THR A 30 -14.17 5.09 4.35
N HIS A 31 -15.01 4.17 3.85
CA HIS A 31 -15.73 4.29 2.58
C HIS A 31 -17.23 3.97 2.77
N PRO A 32 -17.95 4.68 3.66
CA PRO A 32 -19.29 4.30 4.09
C PRO A 32 -20.37 4.40 2.99
N GLU A 33 -20.08 5.12 1.91
CA GLU A 33 -20.99 5.32 0.78
C GLU A 33 -20.63 4.43 -0.43
N ALA A 34 -19.54 3.66 -0.35
CA ALA A 34 -19.12 2.78 -1.44
C ALA A 34 -20.14 1.65 -1.67
N PRO A 35 -20.51 1.36 -2.93
CA PRO A 35 -21.30 0.17 -3.25
C PRO A 35 -20.58 -1.11 -2.81
N GLY A 36 -21.33 -2.14 -2.44
CA GLY A 36 -20.78 -3.42 -1.95
C GLY A 36 -19.61 -3.98 -2.79
N PRO A 37 -19.75 -4.11 -4.13
CA PRO A 37 -18.65 -4.60 -4.96
C PRO A 37 -17.37 -3.76 -4.93
N GLU A 38 -17.48 -2.43 -4.76
CA GLU A 38 -16.32 -1.54 -4.61
C GLU A 38 -15.72 -1.64 -3.21
N LEU A 39 -16.57 -1.78 -2.18
CA LEU A 39 -16.12 -1.95 -0.81
C LEU A 39 -15.34 -3.26 -0.65
N ASP A 40 -15.77 -4.33 -1.29
CA ASP A 40 -15.04 -5.60 -1.35
C ASP A 40 -13.65 -5.40 -1.97
N LEU A 41 -13.59 -4.71 -3.11
CA LEU A 41 -12.33 -4.44 -3.81
C LEU A 41 -11.38 -3.56 -2.98
N ILE A 42 -11.89 -2.50 -2.37
CA ILE A 42 -11.11 -1.65 -1.47
C ILE A 42 -10.59 -2.48 -0.29
N THR A 43 -11.42 -3.37 0.27
CA THR A 43 -11.02 -4.28 1.34
C THR A 43 -9.87 -5.19 0.89
N ASP A 44 -9.95 -5.77 -0.31
CA ASP A 44 -8.87 -6.58 -0.89
C ASP A 44 -7.55 -5.79 -0.98
N TRP A 45 -7.60 -4.51 -1.39
CA TRP A 45 -6.43 -3.63 -1.43
C TRP A 45 -5.84 -3.34 -0.04
N TYR A 46 -6.70 -3.11 0.97
CA TYR A 46 -6.22 -2.92 2.34
C TYR A 46 -5.63 -4.21 2.92
N VAL A 47 -6.27 -5.36 2.71
CA VAL A 47 -5.72 -6.67 3.09
C VAL A 47 -4.33 -6.85 2.47
N TRP A 48 -4.18 -6.55 1.18
CA TRP A 48 -2.90 -6.64 0.48
C TRP A 48 -1.82 -5.71 1.07
N VAL A 49 -2.13 -4.43 1.29
CA VAL A 49 -1.13 -3.45 1.76
C VAL A 49 -0.67 -3.76 3.19
N PHE A 50 -1.58 -4.22 4.05
CA PHE A 50 -1.22 -4.63 5.41
C PHE A 50 -0.47 -5.95 5.43
N TYR A 51 -0.82 -6.91 4.55
CA TYR A 51 -0.07 -8.15 4.43
C TYR A 51 1.36 -7.86 3.95
N PHE A 52 1.51 -6.97 2.98
CA PHE A 52 2.81 -6.50 2.50
C PHE A 52 3.67 -5.93 3.64
N ASP A 53 3.13 -5.05 4.49
CA ASP A 53 3.92 -4.45 5.58
C ASP A 53 4.37 -5.49 6.63
N ASP A 54 3.47 -6.39 7.05
CA ASP A 54 3.78 -7.49 7.98
C ASP A 54 4.76 -8.49 7.37
N HIS A 55 4.57 -8.86 6.09
CA HIS A 55 5.49 -9.73 5.35
C HIS A 55 6.88 -9.13 5.25
N PHE A 56 6.96 -7.84 4.88
CA PHE A 56 8.22 -7.14 4.73
C PHE A 56 8.92 -6.96 6.09
N LEU A 57 8.14 -6.75 7.16
CA LEU A 57 8.66 -6.71 8.52
C LEU A 57 9.32 -8.02 8.92
N GLU A 58 8.60 -9.14 8.84
CA GLU A 58 9.08 -10.44 9.29
C GLU A 58 10.21 -10.99 8.41
N THR A 59 10.09 -10.83 7.09
CA THR A 59 11.03 -11.41 6.12
C THR A 59 12.30 -10.59 5.95
N TYR A 60 12.21 -9.24 6.01
CA TYR A 60 13.35 -8.37 5.68
C TYR A 60 13.74 -7.41 6.80
N LYS A 61 12.80 -6.73 7.47
CA LYS A 61 13.16 -5.75 8.53
C LYS A 61 13.74 -6.43 9.78
N ARG A 62 13.14 -7.51 10.28
CA ARG A 62 13.65 -8.24 11.46
C ARG A 62 15.03 -8.86 11.21
N PRO A 63 15.28 -9.55 10.08
CA PRO A 63 16.61 -10.09 9.78
C PRO A 63 17.60 -9.02 9.29
N GLN A 64 17.10 -7.82 8.95
CA GLN A 64 17.84 -6.71 8.35
C GLN A 64 18.45 -7.05 6.97
N ASP A 65 17.74 -7.85 6.17
CA ASP A 65 18.19 -8.26 4.83
C ASP A 65 17.89 -7.19 3.76
N GLN A 66 18.82 -6.26 3.61
CA GLN A 66 18.76 -5.19 2.61
C GLN A 66 18.77 -5.71 1.17
N ALA A 67 19.51 -6.79 0.90
CA ALA A 67 19.67 -7.32 -0.45
C ALA A 67 18.40 -8.07 -0.89
N GLY A 68 17.85 -8.89 0.00
CA GLY A 68 16.57 -9.57 -0.20
C GLY A 68 15.42 -8.58 -0.35
N ALA A 69 15.35 -7.56 0.52
CA ALA A 69 14.37 -6.48 0.42
C ALA A 69 14.39 -5.81 -0.95
N LYS A 70 15.57 -5.41 -1.42
CA LYS A 70 15.72 -4.78 -2.73
C LYS A 70 15.23 -5.69 -3.86
N LYS A 71 15.65 -6.95 -3.86
CA LYS A 71 15.24 -7.92 -4.89
C LYS A 71 13.73 -8.14 -4.91
N TYR A 72 13.11 -8.16 -3.73
CA TYR A 72 11.66 -8.30 -3.58
C TYR A 72 10.91 -7.07 -4.10
N LEU A 73 11.30 -5.86 -3.67
CA LEU A 73 10.67 -4.62 -4.11
C LEU A 73 10.89 -4.31 -5.59
N ASP A 74 12.04 -4.67 -6.17
CA ASP A 74 12.29 -4.55 -7.61
C ASP A 74 11.34 -5.45 -8.44
N ARG A 75 10.85 -6.56 -7.86
CA ARG A 75 9.97 -7.53 -8.54
C ARG A 75 8.49 -7.14 -8.44
N LEU A 76 8.07 -6.53 -7.34
CA LEU A 76 6.65 -6.27 -7.05
C LEU A 76 5.91 -5.44 -8.13
N PRO A 77 6.52 -4.39 -8.74
CA PRO A 77 5.89 -3.65 -9.85
C PRO A 77 5.55 -4.51 -11.08
N LEU A 78 6.22 -5.66 -11.27
CA LEU A 78 5.92 -6.58 -12.38
C LEU A 78 4.56 -7.26 -12.23
N PHE A 79 3.99 -7.25 -11.03
CA PHE A 79 2.65 -7.78 -10.75
C PHE A 79 1.56 -6.72 -10.87
N MET A 80 1.91 -5.44 -11.08
CA MET A 80 0.98 -4.32 -11.26
C MET A 80 1.22 -3.63 -12.61
N PRO A 81 1.10 -4.34 -13.75
CA PRO A 81 1.38 -3.75 -15.04
C PRO A 81 0.31 -2.72 -15.43
N VAL A 82 0.77 -1.58 -15.96
CA VAL A 82 -0.12 -0.57 -16.56
C VAL A 82 -0.71 -1.09 -17.88
N ASP A 83 0.07 -1.91 -18.59
CA ASP A 83 -0.38 -2.66 -19.75
C ASP A 83 -1.04 -3.96 -19.29
N LEU A 84 -2.37 -4.03 -19.36
CA LEU A 84 -3.13 -5.20 -18.94
C LEU A 84 -2.92 -6.43 -19.83
N ASP A 85 -2.31 -6.26 -21.02
CA ASP A 85 -1.91 -7.38 -21.89
C ASP A 85 -0.56 -7.99 -21.47
N ALA A 86 0.19 -7.33 -20.59
CA ALA A 86 1.43 -7.86 -20.06
C ALA A 86 1.16 -9.00 -19.07
N THR A 87 1.74 -10.17 -19.34
CA THR A 87 1.64 -11.30 -18.41
C THR A 87 2.63 -11.12 -17.26
N PRO A 88 2.17 -11.03 -16.00
CA PRO A 88 3.06 -10.95 -14.85
C PRO A 88 3.89 -12.26 -14.73
N PRO A 89 5.11 -12.19 -14.16
CA PRO A 89 5.92 -13.38 -13.94
C PRO A 89 5.25 -14.33 -12.95
N GLU A 90 5.72 -15.58 -12.87
CA GLU A 90 5.19 -16.54 -11.90
C GLU A 90 5.34 -16.00 -10.46
N PRO A 91 4.25 -15.95 -9.67
CA PRO A 91 4.31 -15.52 -8.28
C PRO A 91 5.16 -16.48 -7.44
N THR A 92 6.08 -15.93 -6.65
CA THR A 92 6.96 -16.72 -5.77
C THR A 92 6.62 -16.59 -4.29
N ASN A 93 5.62 -15.79 -3.93
CA ASN A 93 5.18 -15.60 -2.54
C ASN A 93 3.72 -15.08 -2.50
N PRO A 94 3.02 -15.14 -1.36
CA PRO A 94 1.62 -14.72 -1.25
C PRO A 94 1.39 -13.25 -1.59
N SER A 95 2.33 -12.34 -1.32
CA SER A 95 2.18 -10.92 -1.69
C SER A 95 2.20 -10.70 -3.21
N ASN A 96 2.89 -11.56 -3.96
CA ASN A 96 2.90 -11.58 -5.43
C ASN A 96 1.62 -12.23 -5.99
N VAL A 97 1.03 -13.19 -5.27
CA VAL A 97 -0.22 -13.89 -5.63
C VAL A 97 -1.45 -13.03 -5.34
N ALA A 98 -1.43 -12.30 -4.22
CA ALA A 98 -2.54 -11.47 -3.75
C ALA A 98 -2.55 -10.07 -4.39
N SER A 99 -1.57 -9.73 -5.25
CA SER A 99 -1.57 -8.45 -5.98
C SER A 99 -2.89 -8.32 -6.74
N PRO A 100 -3.70 -7.27 -6.50
CA PRO A 100 -5.07 -7.19 -7.02
C PRO A 100 -5.22 -7.13 -8.55
N THR A 101 -4.09 -7.07 -9.25
CA THR A 101 -3.92 -7.02 -10.71
C THR A 101 -3.52 -8.36 -11.32
N SER A 102 -3.18 -9.37 -10.50
CA SER A 102 -3.09 -10.76 -10.97
C SER A 102 -4.52 -11.27 -11.19
N GLY A 103 -4.78 -11.95 -12.30
CA GLY A 103 -6.13 -12.21 -12.86
C GLY A 103 -7.18 -12.92 -11.97
N THR A 104 -6.92 -13.15 -10.69
CA THR A 104 -7.87 -13.59 -9.67
C THR A 104 -8.49 -12.46 -8.86
N ALA A 105 -7.93 -11.25 -8.91
CA ALA A 105 -8.45 -10.08 -8.22
C ALA A 105 -8.88 -9.00 -9.22
N ARG A 106 -9.95 -8.28 -8.86
CA ARG A 106 -10.55 -7.24 -9.70
C ARG A 106 -9.57 -6.07 -9.76
N SER A 107 -9.00 -5.80 -10.93
CA SER A 107 -8.24 -4.56 -11.15
C SER A 107 -9.16 -3.36 -10.86
N LEU A 108 -8.64 -2.29 -10.26
CA LEU A 108 -9.40 -1.06 -9.98
C LEU A 108 -10.21 -0.65 -11.24
N PRO A 109 -11.56 -0.55 -11.19
CA PRO A 109 -12.41 -0.27 -12.35
C PRO A 109 -12.12 1.02 -13.14
N ASN A 110 -11.13 1.82 -12.76
CA ASN A 110 -10.61 2.92 -13.56
C ASN A 110 -9.15 3.17 -13.17
N PRO A 111 -8.16 2.59 -13.86
CA PRO A 111 -6.98 3.37 -14.12
C PRO A 111 -7.42 4.36 -15.22
N SER A 112 -7.87 5.55 -14.85
CA SER A 112 -7.42 6.65 -15.70
C SER A 112 -5.89 6.50 -15.80
N PRO A 113 -5.27 6.69 -16.97
CA PRO A 113 -3.84 6.55 -17.16
C PRO A 113 -3.09 7.70 -16.48
N GLY A 114 -3.43 8.01 -15.23
CA GLY A 114 -2.76 8.92 -14.36
C GLY A 114 -1.65 8.18 -13.65
N ALA A 115 -0.43 8.69 -13.76
CA ALA A 115 0.74 8.22 -13.04
C ALA A 115 0.59 8.20 -11.50
N GLY A 116 -0.57 8.61 -10.94
CA GLY A 116 -0.86 8.74 -9.51
C GLY A 116 -0.84 7.42 -8.75
N ALA A 117 -1.73 6.47 -9.04
CA ALA A 117 -1.85 5.20 -8.31
C ALA A 117 -0.58 4.34 -8.39
N SER A 118 0.07 4.30 -9.55
CA SER A 118 1.36 3.61 -9.71
C SER A 118 2.48 4.36 -8.97
N SER A 119 2.47 5.69 -8.93
CA SER A 119 3.45 6.48 -8.17
C SER A 119 3.24 6.38 -6.68
N SER A 120 2.00 6.37 -6.19
CA SER A 120 1.69 6.29 -4.76
C SER A 120 2.01 4.90 -4.21
N THR A 121 1.71 3.86 -4.99
CA THR A 121 2.14 2.49 -4.67
C THR A 121 3.66 2.39 -4.65
N LYS A 122 4.36 2.90 -5.68
CA LYS A 122 5.82 2.92 -5.67
C LYS A 122 6.38 3.65 -4.45
N ASN A 123 5.83 4.82 -4.11
CA ASN A 123 6.25 5.59 -2.96
C ASN A 123 6.08 4.79 -1.64
N LEU A 124 4.96 4.07 -1.49
CA LEU A 124 4.70 3.18 -0.35
C LEU A 124 5.75 2.06 -0.26
N LEU A 125 6.14 1.48 -1.40
CA LEU A 125 7.20 0.48 -1.45
C LEU A 125 8.57 1.06 -1.08
N ASP A 126 8.88 2.25 -1.59
CA ASP A 126 10.14 2.95 -1.31
C ASP A 126 10.27 3.33 0.19
N GLU A 127 9.15 3.59 0.89
CA GLU A 127 9.14 3.79 2.35
C GLU A 127 9.77 2.61 3.10
N SER A 128 9.44 1.38 2.69
CA SER A 128 9.93 0.17 3.34
C SER A 128 11.46 0.05 3.29
N THR A 129 12.08 0.52 2.19
CA THR A 129 13.54 0.57 2.06
C THR A 129 14.16 1.63 2.97
N TRP A 130 13.52 2.80 3.08
CA TRP A 130 14.00 3.86 3.97
C TRP A 130 13.92 3.44 5.44
N GLU A 131 12.82 2.82 5.86
CA GLU A 131 12.68 2.28 7.21
C GLU A 131 13.72 1.21 7.52
N LEU A 132 13.94 0.28 6.57
CA LEU A 132 14.94 -0.77 6.72
C LEU A 132 16.35 -0.19 6.86
N SER A 133 16.71 0.82 6.06
CA SER A 133 17.99 1.54 6.20
C SER A 133 18.15 2.18 7.59
N ASN A 134 17.10 2.78 8.13
CA ASN A 134 17.12 3.37 9.47
C ASN A 134 17.28 2.33 10.58
N ILE A 135 16.58 1.18 10.47
CA ILE A 135 16.71 0.07 11.42
C ILE A 135 18.14 -0.47 11.41
N SER A 136 18.70 -0.75 10.23
CA SER A 136 20.08 -1.24 10.09
C SER A 136 21.12 -0.25 10.59
N GLY A 137 20.88 1.05 10.38
CA GLY A 137 21.73 2.12 10.87
C GLY A 137 21.53 2.48 12.34
N GLN A 138 20.62 1.80 13.06
CA GLN A 138 20.20 2.13 14.42
C GLN A 138 19.86 3.62 14.60
N ARG A 139 19.21 4.20 13.59
CA ARG A 139 19.01 5.64 13.46
C ARG A 139 17.54 5.99 13.63
N VAL A 140 17.28 6.92 14.55
CA VAL A 140 15.95 7.52 14.70
C VAL A 140 15.94 8.85 13.93
N ALA A 141 15.00 9.00 12.99
CA ALA A 141 14.81 10.24 12.25
C ALA A 141 14.40 11.37 13.20
N ASN A 142 14.89 12.59 12.94
CA ASN A 142 14.43 13.76 13.68
C ASN A 142 12.97 14.11 13.27
N PRO A 143 12.22 14.90 14.06
CA PRO A 143 10.80 15.15 13.78
C PRO A 143 10.49 15.77 12.41
N ILE A 144 11.39 16.59 11.86
CA ILE A 144 11.22 17.24 10.55
C ILE A 144 11.39 16.19 9.45
N GLU A 145 12.48 15.42 9.52
CA GLU A 145 12.73 14.34 8.57
C GLU A 145 11.60 13.30 8.60
N TYR A 146 11.15 12.90 9.79
CA TYR A 146 10.06 11.95 9.94
C TYR A 146 8.78 12.41 9.23
N ILE A 147 8.34 13.65 9.46
CA ILE A 147 7.11 14.14 8.83
C ILE A 147 7.27 14.36 7.33
N GLU A 148 8.46 14.73 6.85
CA GLU A 148 8.72 14.87 5.43
C GLU A 148 8.70 13.53 4.70
N MET A 149 9.31 12.50 5.30
CA MET A 149 9.30 11.16 4.73
C MET A 149 7.89 10.57 4.74
N ARG A 150 7.18 10.59 5.88
CA ARG A 150 5.79 10.09 5.96
C ARG A 150 4.81 10.80 5.02
N ARG A 151 5.12 12.02 4.56
CA ARG A 151 4.33 12.73 3.54
C ARG A 151 4.65 12.36 2.10
N LYS A 152 5.89 12.01 1.83
CA LYS A 152 6.38 11.70 0.48
C LYS A 152 6.19 10.24 0.13
N VAL A 153 6.53 9.36 1.06
CA VAL A 153 6.58 7.91 0.86
C VAL A 153 5.56 7.13 1.69
N GLY A 154 4.88 7.77 2.65
CA GLY A 154 3.84 7.12 3.45
C GLY A 154 2.60 6.74 2.63
N GLY A 155 1.80 5.78 3.13
CA GLY A 155 0.60 5.29 2.45
C GLY A 155 -0.61 6.24 2.36
N ALA A 156 -0.49 7.49 2.80
CA ALA A 156 -1.61 8.45 2.76
C ALA A 156 -2.06 8.82 1.34
N PRO A 157 -1.17 9.12 0.37
CA PRO A 157 -1.58 9.33 -1.02
C PRO A 157 -2.20 8.08 -1.65
N TRP A 158 -1.65 6.90 -1.38
CA TRP A 158 -2.21 5.63 -1.84
C TRP A 158 -3.63 5.40 -1.31
N SER A 159 -3.87 5.72 -0.03
CA SER A 159 -5.22 5.65 0.55
C SER A 159 -6.17 6.68 -0.05
N ALA A 160 -5.66 7.88 -0.42
CA ALA A 160 -6.47 8.91 -1.06
C ALA A 160 -6.89 8.50 -2.48
N ASP A 161 -6.02 7.80 -3.22
CA ASP A 161 -6.37 7.25 -4.54
C ASP A 161 -7.55 6.26 -4.43
N LEU A 162 -7.60 5.44 -3.36
CA LEU A 162 -8.74 4.56 -3.09
C LEU A 162 -10.02 5.32 -2.72
N VAL A 163 -9.92 6.49 -2.10
CA VAL A 163 -11.09 7.33 -1.82
C VAL A 163 -11.67 7.88 -3.13
N GLU A 164 -10.83 8.43 -4.01
CA GLU A 164 -11.26 8.91 -5.35
C GLU A 164 -11.93 7.80 -6.15
N HIS A 165 -11.38 6.58 -6.06
CA HIS A 165 -11.96 5.39 -6.63
C HIS A 165 -13.34 5.06 -6.04
N ALA A 166 -13.46 5.01 -4.72
CA ALA A 166 -14.69 4.65 -4.01
C ALA A 166 -15.87 5.59 -4.30
N VAL A 167 -15.59 6.88 -4.52
CA VAL A 167 -16.62 7.89 -4.81
C VAL A 167 -16.80 8.12 -6.32
N PHE A 168 -16.03 7.42 -7.16
CA PHE A 168 -16.03 7.56 -8.61
C PHE A 168 -15.76 9.00 -9.10
N VAL A 169 -14.90 9.74 -8.38
CA VAL A 169 -14.54 11.13 -8.71
C VAL A 169 -13.04 11.34 -8.58
N GLU A 170 -12.43 11.76 -9.68
CA GLU A 170 -11.02 12.18 -9.71
C GLU A 170 -10.87 13.66 -9.31
N VAL A 171 -9.83 13.96 -8.53
CA VAL A 171 -9.43 15.33 -8.21
C VAL A 171 -8.59 15.88 -9.37
N PRO A 172 -9.04 16.96 -10.05
CA PRO A 172 -8.30 17.52 -11.17
C PRO A 172 -6.90 18.03 -10.75
N ASP A 173 -5.88 17.83 -11.58
CA ASP A 173 -4.48 18.20 -11.31
C ASP A 173 -4.28 19.66 -10.84
N HIS A 174 -5.04 20.60 -11.40
CA HIS A 174 -4.97 22.02 -11.02
C HIS A 174 -5.45 22.27 -9.57
N ARG A 175 -6.24 21.35 -9.00
CA ARG A 175 -6.69 21.36 -7.60
C ARG A 175 -5.82 20.51 -6.69
N ALA A 176 -5.01 19.59 -7.23
CA ALA A 176 -3.99 18.82 -6.49
C ALA A 176 -2.76 19.66 -6.05
N SER A 177 -2.83 20.98 -6.17
CA SER A 177 -1.79 21.94 -5.77
C SER A 177 -1.50 21.88 -4.25
N PRO A 178 -0.35 22.41 -3.77
CA PRO A 178 0.09 22.27 -2.36
C PRO A 178 -0.93 22.72 -1.31
N HIS A 179 -1.91 23.52 -1.70
CA HIS A 179 -2.98 24.03 -0.84
C HIS A 179 -4.08 22.98 -0.53
N ALA A 180 -4.34 22.03 -1.42
CA ALA A 180 -5.26 20.91 -1.15
C ALA A 180 -4.62 19.87 -0.22
N ARG A 181 -3.30 19.64 -0.34
CA ARG A 181 -2.50 18.84 0.60
C ARG A 181 -2.45 19.41 2.03
N ALA A 182 -2.88 20.66 2.22
CA ALA A 182 -2.91 21.33 3.53
C ALA A 182 -4.25 21.20 4.28
N GLN A 183 -5.33 20.65 3.67
CA GLN A 183 -6.63 20.59 4.32
C GLN A 183 -6.70 19.62 5.53
N GLY A 184 -5.71 18.72 5.68
CA GLY A 184 -5.49 18.00 6.94
C GLY A 184 -5.02 18.87 8.13
N ARG A 185 -4.86 20.20 7.96
CA ARG A 185 -4.37 21.13 9.00
C ARG A 185 -5.41 22.12 9.54
N LEU A 186 -6.70 22.01 9.20
CA LEU A 186 -7.71 22.99 9.61
C LEU A 186 -8.85 22.38 10.45
N LEU A 187 -8.53 22.00 11.70
CA LEU A 187 -9.53 21.82 12.78
C LEU A 187 -9.19 22.67 14.03
N ARG A 188 -8.63 23.86 13.83
CA ARG A 188 -8.52 24.87 14.90
C ARG A 188 -8.82 26.27 14.39
N ARG A 189 -10.09 26.56 14.10
CA ARG A 189 -10.65 27.91 14.31
C ARG A 189 -12.03 27.78 14.90
N ARG A 190 -12.11 27.92 16.23
CA ARG A 190 -13.35 28.19 16.96
C ARG A 190 -13.83 29.59 16.55
N PRO A 191 -15.11 29.82 16.24
CA PRO A 191 -15.61 31.17 16.00
C PRO A 191 -15.64 31.98 17.32
N PRO A 192 -15.44 33.31 17.27
CA PRO A 192 -15.57 34.16 18.44
C PRO A 192 -17.04 34.29 18.86
N ALA A 193 -17.24 34.48 20.17
CA ALA A 193 -18.52 34.71 20.83
C ALA A 193 -19.12 36.07 20.49
#